data_AF-A0A150MJF3-F1
#
_entry.id   AF-A0A150MJF3-F1
#
_cell.length_a   1.000
_cell.length_b   1.000
_cell.length_c   1.000
_cell.angle_alpha   90.00
_cell.angle_beta   90.00
_cell.angle_gamma   90.00
#
_symmetry.space_group_name_H-M   'P 1'
#
loop_
_entity.id
_entity.type
_entity.pdbx_description
1 polymer ?
#
loop_
_entity_poly.entity_id
_entity_poly.type
_entity_poly.pdbx_seq_one_letter_code
_entity_poly.pdbx_strand_id
1 'polypeptide(L)' 'MKKGEKEMMKLPNLADMTDVEAIHWYTSEVLRLSREGKLNSEYGRALLDWKKQLNARLEQSRKEWW' A
#
# COMPACT_ATOMS: atom_id res chain seq x y z
N MET A 1 -26.02 7.22 3.28
CA MET A 1 -24.71 6.71 2.85
C MET A 1 -23.67 7.75 3.22
N LYS A 2 -22.73 7.43 4.13
CA LYS A 2 -21.75 8.40 4.62
C LYS A 2 -20.62 8.55 3.61
N LYS A 3 -20.21 9.80 3.36
CA LYS A 3 -19.23 10.24 2.35
C LYS A 3 -17.85 9.54 2.44
N GLY A 4 -17.55 8.82 3.53
CA GLY A 4 -16.28 8.11 3.75
C GLY A 4 -16.17 6.69 3.19
N GLU A 5 -17.28 6.04 2.79
CA GLU A 5 -17.22 4.64 2.29
C GLU A 5 -16.77 4.52 0.82
N LYS A 6 -16.83 5.62 0.05
CA LYS A 6 -16.46 5.62 -1.38
C LYS A 6 -14.98 5.90 -1.66
N GLU A 7 -14.21 6.40 -0.69
CA GLU A 7 -12.79 6.76 -0.88
C GLU A 7 -11.80 5.64 -0.49
N MET A 8 -12.23 4.61 0.25
CA MET A 8 -11.33 3.59 0.82
C MET A 8 -10.86 2.48 -0.12
N MET A 9 -11.21 2.52 -1.42
CA MET A 9 -10.85 1.45 -2.37
C MET A 9 -9.82 1.83 -3.43
N LYS A 10 -9.16 2.98 -3.31
CA LYS A 10 -8.07 3.34 -4.23
C LYS A 10 -6.73 3.16 -3.54
N LEU A 11 -5.95 2.21 -4.04
CA LEU A 11 -4.52 2.13 -3.74
C LEU A 11 -3.84 3.39 -4.29
N PRO A 12 -2.96 4.05 -3.51
CA PRO A 12 -2.25 5.23 -3.99
C PRO A 12 -1.31 4.85 -5.12
N ASN A 13 -1.02 5.79 -6.01
CA ASN A 13 0.02 5.60 -7.01
C ASN A 13 1.38 5.78 -6.34
N LEU A 14 2.26 4.80 -6.48
CA LEU A 14 3.60 4.86 -5.88
C LEU A 14 4.41 6.04 -6.39
N ALA A 15 4.23 6.45 -7.66
CA ALA A 15 4.97 7.57 -8.24
C ALA A 15 4.74 8.91 -7.51
N ASP A 16 3.62 9.04 -6.80
CA ASP A 16 3.23 10.25 -6.08
C ASP A 16 3.74 10.25 -4.62
N MET A 17 4.53 9.24 -4.22
CA MET A 17 5.00 9.06 -2.85
C MET A 17 6.52 8.87 -2.81
N THR A 18 7.15 9.35 -1.74
CA THR A 18 8.49 8.92 -1.35
C THR A 18 8.47 7.47 -0.83
N ASP A 19 9.63 6.84 -0.80
CA ASP A 19 9.77 5.46 -0.30
C ASP A 19 9.30 5.34 1.16
N VAL A 20 9.63 6.33 1.98
CA VAL A 20 9.24 6.39 3.40
C VAL A 20 7.72 6.51 3.54
N GLU A 21 7.08 7.42 2.79
CA GLU A 21 5.64 7.60 2.82
C GLU A 21 4.90 6.34 2.35
N ALA A 22 5.39 5.71 1.28
CA ALA A 22 4.81 4.47 0.76
C ALA A 22 4.90 3.31 1.77
N ILE A 23 6.03 3.16 2.46
CA ILE A 23 6.22 2.15 3.51
C ILE A 23 5.26 2.41 4.69
N HIS A 24 5.18 3.66 5.15
CA HIS A 24 4.29 4.05 6.25
C HIS A 24 2.82 3.78 5.90
N TRP A 25 2.38 4.23 4.72
CA TRP A 25 1.01 4.03 4.26
C TRP A 25 0.63 2.55 4.19
N TYR A 26 1.47 1.72 3.56
CA TYR A 26 1.24 0.27 3.48
C TYR A 26 1.12 -0.38 4.85
N THR A 27 1.99 0.00 5.78
CA THR A 27 2.02 -0.58 7.13
C THR A 27 0.74 -0.22 7.89
N SER A 28 0.31 1.04 7.83
CA SER A 28 -0.96 1.49 8.41
C SER A 28 -2.15 0.75 7.81
N GLU A 29 -2.15 0.54 6.49
CA GLU A 29 -3.27 -0.09 5.79
C GLU A 29 -3.37 -1.60 6.08
N VAL A 30 -2.25 -2.31 6.15
CA VAL A 30 -2.22 -3.71 6.59
C VAL A 30 -2.73 -3.85 8.03
N LEU A 31 -2.32 -2.94 8.93
CA LEU A 31 -2.79 -2.96 10.32
C LEU A 31 -4.31 -2.72 10.39
N ARG A 32 -4.84 -1.80 9.58
CA ARG A 32 -6.29 -1.56 9.47
C ARG A 32 -7.02 -2.82 9.01
N LEU A 33 -6.58 -3.45 7.91
CA LEU A 33 -7.20 -4.67 7.39
C LEU A 33 -7.08 -5.86 8.35
N SER A 34 -5.98 -5.97 9.08
CA SER A 34 -5.77 -6.99 10.10
C SER A 34 -6.81 -6.86 11.22
N ARG A 35 -6.98 -5.64 11.76
CA ARG A 35 -7.99 -5.35 12.79
C ARG A 35 -9.42 -5.59 12.31
N GLU A 36 -9.69 -5.37 11.03
CA GLU A 36 -10.99 -5.63 10.42
C GLU A 36 -11.19 -7.10 9.99
N GLY A 37 -10.18 -7.96 10.10
CA GLY A 37 -10.25 -9.35 9.61
C GLY A 37 -10.34 -9.47 8.08
N LYS A 38 -9.92 -8.44 7.33
CA LYS A 38 -10.09 -8.31 5.88
C LYS A 38 -8.82 -8.50 5.06
N LEU A 39 -7.76 -9.08 5.63
CA LEU A 39 -6.50 -9.31 4.92
C LEU A 39 -6.67 -10.19 3.66
N ASN A 40 -7.61 -11.14 3.69
CA ASN A 40 -7.89 -12.04 2.56
C ASN A 40 -8.96 -11.50 1.59
N SER A 41 -9.41 -10.25 1.79
CA SER A 41 -10.36 -9.61 0.88
C SER A 41 -9.72 -9.34 -0.50
N GLU A 42 -10.55 -9.01 -1.49
CA GLU A 42 -10.07 -8.55 -2.80
C GLU A 42 -9.13 -7.35 -2.67
N TYR A 43 -9.49 -6.38 -1.81
CA TYR A 43 -8.62 -5.24 -1.52
C TYR A 43 -7.30 -5.66 -0.85
N GLY A 44 -7.34 -6.62 0.07
CA GLY A 44 -6.13 -7.16 0.69
C GLY A 44 -5.19 -7.83 -0.31
N ARG A 45 -5.74 -8.56 -1.30
CA ARG A 45 -4.96 -9.10 -2.42
C ARG A 45 -4.35 -7.99 -3.29
N ALA A 46 -5.13 -6.96 -3.62
CA ALA A 46 -4.62 -5.82 -4.38
C ALA A 46 -3.52 -5.07 -3.62
N LEU A 47 -3.63 -4.95 -2.29
CA LEU A 47 -2.62 -4.36 -1.42
C LEU A 47 -1.30 -5.17 -1.42
N LEU A 48 -1.39 -6.50 -1.50
CA LEU A 48 -0.20 -7.35 -1.66
C LEU A 48 0.51 -7.12 -3.00
N ASP A 49 -0.24 -6.96 -4.09
CA ASP A 49 0.35 -6.65 -5.39
C ASP A 49 0.95 -5.25 -5.44
N TRP A 50 0.33 -4.29 -4.77
CA TRP A 50 0.90 -2.96 -4.53
C TRP A 50 2.22 -3.05 -3.77
N LYS A 51 2.31 -3.89 -2.73
CA LYS A 51 3.56 -4.11 -1.97
C LYS A 51 4.68 -4.69 -2.83
N LYS A 52 4.37 -5.58 -3.77
CA LYS A 52 5.38 -6.11 -4.71
C LYS A 52 5.96 -5.00 -5.57
N GLN A 53 5.14 -4.06 -6.05
CA GLN A 53 5.59 -2.90 -6.80
C GLN A 53 6.48 -1.98 -5.95
N LEU A 54 6.09 -1.70 -4.70
CA LEU A 54 6.93 -0.96 -3.76
C LEU A 54 8.28 -1.64 -3.55
N ASN A 55 8.30 -2.96 -3.34
CA ASN A 55 9.56 -3.71 -3.17
C ASN A 55 10.47 -3.63 -4.41
N ALA A 56 9.90 -3.72 -5.61
CA ALA A 56 10.68 -3.59 -6.85
C ALA A 56 11.32 -2.20 -6.98
N ARG A 57 10.56 -1.15 -6.65
CA ARG A 57 11.08 0.22 -6.60
C ARG A 57 12.21 0.37 -5.58
N LEU A 58 12.02 -0.11 -4.35
CA LEU A 58 13.05 -0.04 -3.30
C LEU A 58 14.35 -0.77 -3.70
N GLU A 59 14.21 -1.90 -4.39
CA GLU A 59 15.36 -2.64 -4.93
C GLU A 59 16.13 -1.82 -5.97
N GLN A 60 15.42 -1.11 -6.85
CA GLN A 60 16.04 -0.21 -7.82
C GLN A 60 16.74 0.96 -7.13
N SER A 61 16.04 1.65 -6.22
CA SER A 61 16.64 2.77 -5.47
C SER A 61 17.87 2.35 -4.68
N ARG A 62 17.90 1.12 -4.11
CA ARG A 62 19.09 0.60 -3.44
C ARG A 62 20.28 0.42 -4.37
N LYS A 63 20.06 -0.02 -5.62
CA LYS A 63 21.13 -0.21 -6.61
C LYS A 63 21.70 1.10 -7.15
N GLU A 64 20.94 2.19 -7.11
CA GLU A 64 21.38 3.51 -7.58
C GLU A 64 22.28 4.23 -6.55
N TRP A 65 22.27 3.79 -5.29
CA TRP A 65 23.03 4.41 -4.20
C TRP A 65 24.38 3.76 -3.91
N TRP A 66 24.69 2.62 -4.57
CA TRP A 66 25.95 1.88 -4.49
C TRP A 66 26.65 1.86 -5.84
#